data_AF-A0A654DUF6-F1
#
_entry.id   AF-A0A654DUF6-F1
#
_cell.length_a   1.000
_cell.length_b   1.000
_cell.length_c   1.000
_cell.angle_alpha   90.00
_cell.angle_beta   90.00
_cell.angle_gamma   90.00
#
_symmetry.space_group_name_H-M   'P 1'
#
loop_
_entity.id
_entity.type
_entity.pdbx_description
1 polymer ?
#
loop_
_entity_poly.entity_id
_entity_poly.type
_entity_poly.pdbx_seq_one_letter_code
_entity_poly.pdbx_strand_id
1 'polypeptide(L)'
;MKQIYGHYTDEDFQVWKILYERQIKNLPEAACDAHMEGLEKVIFVPSEIPHFDGTNEILEKLTGWRLAVVPGIVPDYTFFELMSNRRFPATTWLRKMEELDYLEEPDMFHDVFAHVPLLTNQAFVDFLQELSKIGLGYVGNDYAIEILSRIYWFTVEFGLIQEQQGLRIYGAGILSSAGETKFCLSDKPPKHDFDVRTIAQTDYRKDVFQEQYFVIKSFEQLYQSLPEIKEVLAEMVEKRKEESVLA
;
A
#
# COMPACT_ATOMS: atom_id res chain seq x y z
N MET A 1 -18.85 5.17 7.83
CA MET A 1 -19.27 3.76 7.71
C MET A 1 -18.67 2.96 8.86
N LYS A 2 -19.18 1.76 9.13
CA LYS A 2 -18.64 0.82 10.13
C LYS A 2 -18.64 -0.58 9.54
N GLN A 3 -17.74 -1.44 10.01
CA GLN A 3 -17.74 -2.85 9.66
C GLN A 3 -18.97 -3.49 10.30
N ILE A 4 -19.79 -4.20 9.51
CA ILE A 4 -20.95 -4.93 10.01
C ILE A 4 -20.61 -6.40 9.97
N TYR A 5 -20.02 -6.90 11.07
CA TYR A 5 -19.43 -8.24 11.10
C TYR A 5 -20.45 -9.36 10.80
N GLY A 6 -21.71 -9.19 11.21
CA GLY A 6 -22.78 -10.15 10.93
C GLY A 6 -23.19 -10.28 9.46
N HIS A 7 -22.62 -9.48 8.55
CA HIS A 7 -22.83 -9.62 7.11
C HIS A 7 -21.86 -10.60 6.44
N TYR A 8 -20.79 -11.02 7.12
CA TYR A 8 -19.89 -12.04 6.57
C TYR A 8 -20.59 -13.38 6.49
N THR A 9 -20.47 -14.00 5.32
CA THR A 9 -20.98 -15.33 5.01
C THR A 9 -19.92 -16.41 5.26
N ASP A 10 -20.33 -17.66 5.32
CA ASP A 10 -19.39 -18.80 5.42
C ASP A 10 -18.35 -18.80 4.28
N GLU A 11 -18.75 -18.34 3.08
CA GLU A 11 -17.84 -18.19 1.94
C GLU A 11 -16.74 -17.16 2.24
N ASP A 12 -17.09 -16.01 2.82
CA ASP A 12 -16.13 -14.95 3.15
C ASP A 12 -15.07 -15.46 4.15
N PHE A 13 -15.50 -16.16 5.20
CA PHE A 13 -14.57 -16.79 6.15
C PHE A 13 -13.67 -17.83 5.49
N GLN A 14 -14.21 -18.61 4.55
CA GLN A 14 -13.43 -19.61 3.81
C GLN A 14 -12.41 -18.95 2.88
N VAL A 15 -12.79 -17.87 2.18
CA VAL A 15 -11.90 -17.10 1.30
C VAL A 15 -10.75 -16.49 2.11
N TRP A 16 -11.05 -15.81 3.22
CA TRP A 16 -10.02 -15.26 4.11
C TRP A 16 -9.02 -16.33 4.54
N LYS A 17 -9.53 -17.46 5.02
CA LYS A 17 -8.71 -18.60 5.45
C LYS A 17 -7.77 -19.09 4.34
N ILE A 18 -8.31 -19.31 3.14
CA ILE A 18 -7.53 -19.81 2.00
C ILE A 18 -6.44 -18.82 1.62
N LEU A 19 -6.77 -17.53 1.52
CA LEU A 19 -5.81 -16.49 1.15
C LEU A 19 -4.71 -16.35 2.21
N TYR A 20 -5.08 -16.32 3.49
CA TYR A 20 -4.13 -16.28 4.61
C TYR A 20 -3.19 -17.49 4.58
N GLU A 21 -3.72 -18.71 4.52
CA GLU A 21 -2.92 -19.94 4.55
C GLU A 21 -2.00 -20.07 3.33
N ARG A 22 -2.40 -19.53 2.17
CA ARG A 22 -1.54 -19.44 0.98
C ARG A 22 -0.40 -18.46 1.22
N GLN A 23 -0.69 -17.25 1.69
CA GLN A 23 0.32 -16.21 1.81
C GLN A 23 1.30 -16.47 2.94
N ILE A 24 0.87 -16.91 4.12
CA ILE A 24 1.78 -17.14 5.26
C ILE A 24 2.87 -18.19 4.96
N LYS A 25 2.66 -19.07 3.97
CA LYS A 25 3.67 -20.01 3.47
C LYS A 25 4.69 -19.38 2.53
N ASN A 26 4.31 -18.32 1.83
CA ASN A 26 5.16 -17.61 0.87
C ASN A 26 5.98 -16.47 1.51
N LEU A 27 5.47 -15.85 2.58
CA LEU A 27 6.09 -14.66 3.18
C LEU A 27 7.44 -14.84 3.88
N PRO A 28 7.78 -15.97 4.56
CA PRO A 28 8.99 -16.03 5.40
C PRO A 28 10.32 -15.72 4.70
N GLU A 29 10.44 -16.00 3.40
CA GLU A 29 11.64 -15.68 2.61
C GLU A 29 11.46 -14.47 1.68
N ALA A 30 10.24 -13.92 1.62
CA ALA A 30 9.84 -12.93 0.62
C ALA A 30 9.52 -11.55 1.24
N ALA A 31 8.76 -11.52 2.33
CA ALA A 31 8.36 -10.29 3.01
C ALA A 31 9.50 -9.70 3.85
N CYS A 32 9.49 -8.39 4.00
CA CYS A 32 10.41 -7.67 4.89
C CYS A 32 10.14 -7.98 6.37
N ASP A 33 11.18 -7.83 7.20
CA ASP A 33 11.12 -8.11 8.63
C ASP A 33 10.00 -7.30 9.32
N ALA A 34 9.86 -6.01 8.96
CA ALA A 34 8.82 -5.13 9.53
C ALA A 34 7.38 -5.59 9.25
N HIS A 35 7.12 -6.18 8.08
CA HIS A 35 5.81 -6.73 7.78
C HIS A 35 5.53 -7.99 8.63
N MET A 36 6.52 -8.87 8.76
CA MET A 36 6.41 -10.09 9.58
C MET A 36 6.19 -9.76 11.06
N GLU A 37 6.96 -8.83 11.61
CA GLU A 37 6.73 -8.31 12.98
C GLU A 37 5.35 -7.65 13.13
N GLY A 38 4.90 -6.94 12.10
CA GLY A 38 3.58 -6.32 12.05
C GLY A 38 2.46 -7.35 12.15
N LEU A 39 2.56 -8.46 11.43
CA LEU A 39 1.60 -9.57 11.46
C LEU A 39 1.47 -10.17 12.85
N GLU A 40 2.60 -10.33 13.57
CA GLU A 40 2.60 -10.80 14.96
C GLU A 40 1.89 -9.82 15.90
N LYS A 41 2.07 -8.50 15.69
CA LYS A 41 1.46 -7.45 16.53
C LYS A 41 -0.05 -7.31 16.32
N VAL A 42 -0.53 -7.46 15.09
CA VAL A 42 -1.96 -7.30 14.76
C VAL A 42 -2.79 -8.57 14.97
N ILE A 43 -2.12 -9.71 15.24
CA ILE A 43 -2.73 -10.97 15.70
C ILE A 43 -3.77 -11.50 14.69
N PHE A 44 -3.50 -11.37 13.39
CA PHE A 44 -4.37 -11.95 12.37
C PHE A 44 -4.19 -13.46 12.31
N VAL A 45 -5.30 -14.19 12.21
CA VAL A 45 -5.35 -15.66 12.17
C VAL A 45 -6.18 -16.15 10.99
N PRO A 46 -5.93 -17.35 10.46
CA PRO A 46 -6.68 -17.87 9.32
C PRO A 46 -8.13 -18.23 9.63
N SER A 47 -8.47 -18.44 10.91
CA SER A 47 -9.80 -18.88 11.34
C SER A 47 -10.81 -17.75 11.55
N GLU A 48 -10.40 -16.48 11.43
CA GLU A 48 -11.22 -15.34 11.80
C GLU A 48 -10.89 -14.13 10.93
N ILE A 49 -11.93 -13.49 10.37
CA ILE A 49 -11.80 -12.22 9.68
C ILE A 49 -11.50 -11.12 10.72
N PRO A 50 -10.51 -10.24 10.51
CA PRO A 50 -10.15 -9.22 11.48
C PRO A 50 -11.30 -8.29 11.86
N HIS A 51 -11.50 -8.11 13.17
CA HIS A 51 -12.37 -7.09 13.71
C HIS A 51 -11.66 -5.73 13.71
N PHE A 52 -12.23 -4.74 13.01
CA PHE A 52 -11.61 -3.42 12.89
C PHE A 52 -11.51 -2.71 14.24
N ASP A 53 -12.48 -2.88 15.14
CA ASP A 53 -12.44 -2.27 16.46
C ASP A 53 -11.21 -2.76 17.26
N GLY A 54 -10.95 -4.07 17.28
CA GLY A 54 -9.77 -4.64 17.93
C GLY A 54 -8.46 -4.26 17.24
N THR A 55 -8.45 -4.25 15.90
CA THR A 55 -7.29 -3.82 15.11
C THR A 55 -6.95 -2.34 15.37
N ASN A 56 -7.97 -1.49 15.48
CA ASN A 56 -7.81 -0.07 15.76
C ASN A 56 -7.23 0.17 17.15
N GLU A 57 -7.66 -0.58 18.17
CA GLU A 57 -7.06 -0.47 19.51
C GLU A 57 -5.54 -0.76 19.51
N ILE A 58 -5.09 -1.69 18.67
CA ILE A 58 -3.68 -2.04 18.54
C ILE A 58 -2.92 -0.90 17.81
N LEU A 59 -3.41 -0.50 16.63
CA LEU A 59 -2.77 0.55 15.83
C LEU A 59 -2.72 1.90 16.55
N GLU A 60 -3.79 2.27 17.26
CA GLU A 60 -3.86 3.54 17.99
C GLU A 60 -2.80 3.59 19.10
N LYS A 61 -2.53 2.45 19.76
CA LYS A 61 -1.48 2.35 20.81
C LYS A 61 -0.07 2.38 20.22
N LEU A 62 0.15 1.75 19.06
CA LEU A 62 1.47 1.62 18.47
C LEU A 62 1.93 2.88 17.73
N THR A 63 1.06 3.44 16.89
CA THR A 63 1.42 4.53 15.97
C THR A 63 0.37 5.65 15.92
N GLY A 64 -0.74 5.51 16.65
CA GLY A 64 -1.85 6.47 16.62
C GLY A 64 -2.68 6.41 15.34
N TRP A 65 -2.54 5.34 14.56
CA TRP A 65 -3.31 5.08 13.35
C TRP A 65 -4.54 4.23 13.64
N ARG A 66 -5.51 4.28 12.73
CA ARG A 66 -6.69 3.40 12.75
C ARG A 66 -7.20 3.15 11.33
N LEU A 67 -8.02 2.13 11.17
CA LEU A 67 -8.75 1.84 9.95
C LEU A 67 -10.03 2.70 9.84
N ALA A 68 -10.36 3.11 8.63
CA ALA A 68 -11.61 3.77 8.28
C ALA A 68 -12.32 2.98 7.18
N VAL A 69 -13.54 2.55 7.45
CA VAL A 69 -14.32 1.78 6.47
C VAL A 69 -14.69 2.66 5.27
N VAL A 70 -14.35 2.17 4.08
CA VAL A 70 -14.72 2.73 2.76
C VAL A 70 -15.47 1.69 1.92
N PRO A 71 -16.31 2.10 0.96
CA PRO A 71 -17.10 1.15 0.16
C PRO A 71 -16.29 0.48 -0.95
N GLY A 72 -15.08 0.97 -1.21
CA GLY A 72 -14.23 0.64 -2.36
C GLY A 72 -13.30 1.82 -2.62
N ILE A 73 -12.96 2.05 -3.89
CA ILE A 73 -12.22 3.24 -4.32
C ILE A 73 -12.99 4.51 -3.93
N VAL A 74 -12.32 5.46 -3.29
CA VAL A 74 -12.87 6.75 -2.87
C VAL A 74 -12.24 7.91 -3.63
N PRO A 75 -12.89 9.08 -3.69
CA PRO A 75 -12.29 10.27 -4.30
C PRO A 75 -10.98 10.69 -3.61
N ASP A 76 -10.06 11.29 -4.37
CA ASP A 76 -8.73 11.69 -3.89
C ASP A 76 -8.77 12.53 -2.62
N TYR A 77 -9.68 13.50 -2.55
CA TYR A 77 -9.86 14.31 -1.35
C TYR A 77 -10.16 13.45 -0.12
N THR A 78 -11.08 12.48 -0.25
CA THR A 78 -11.45 11.58 0.84
C THR A 78 -10.28 10.68 1.22
N PHE A 79 -9.56 10.13 0.24
CA PHE A 79 -8.38 9.30 0.51
C PHE A 79 -7.31 10.08 1.30
N PHE A 80 -6.90 11.25 0.81
CA PHE A 80 -5.87 12.05 1.45
C PHE A 80 -6.33 12.67 2.78
N GLU A 81 -7.61 13.03 2.93
CA GLU A 81 -8.16 13.51 4.21
C GLU A 81 -8.08 12.45 5.29
N LEU A 82 -8.46 11.21 4.97
CA LEU A 82 -8.38 10.10 5.90
C LEU A 82 -6.92 9.84 6.30
N MET A 83 -6.04 9.65 5.31
CA MET A 83 -4.64 9.27 5.54
C MET A 83 -3.85 10.36 6.27
N SER A 84 -4.05 11.63 5.96
CA SER A 84 -3.42 12.76 6.67
C SER A 84 -3.85 12.86 8.14
N ASN A 85 -5.03 12.35 8.47
CA ASN A 85 -5.57 12.24 9.82
C ASN A 85 -5.33 10.85 10.45
N ARG A 86 -4.33 10.09 9.95
CA ARG A 86 -3.93 8.76 10.46
C ARG A 86 -5.06 7.73 10.40
N ARG A 87 -5.87 7.80 9.34
CA ARG A 87 -6.99 6.88 9.10
C ARG A 87 -6.74 6.17 7.78
N PHE A 88 -6.38 4.89 7.83
CA PHE A 88 -6.16 4.09 6.64
C PHE A 88 -7.52 3.64 6.07
N PRO A 89 -7.89 4.02 4.83
CA PRO A 89 -9.13 3.58 4.21
C PRO A 89 -9.04 2.09 3.88
N ALA A 90 -9.97 1.29 4.39
CA ALA A 90 -10.03 -0.15 4.11
C ALA A 90 -11.46 -0.58 3.81
N THR A 91 -11.61 -1.43 2.81
CA THR A 91 -12.87 -2.09 2.46
C THR A 91 -13.21 -3.17 3.49
N THR A 92 -14.49 -3.55 3.52
CA THR A 92 -14.99 -4.57 4.46
C THR A 92 -15.61 -5.79 3.79
N TRP A 93 -15.35 -6.02 2.52
CA TRP A 93 -15.85 -7.16 1.75
C TRP A 93 -14.69 -8.02 1.25
N LEU A 94 -14.94 -9.29 0.94
CA LEU A 94 -13.95 -10.22 0.41
C LEU A 94 -14.35 -10.64 -1.02
N ARG A 95 -13.35 -10.93 -1.84
CA ARG A 95 -13.54 -11.50 -3.18
C ARG A 95 -14.27 -12.84 -3.15
N LYS A 96 -14.83 -13.25 -4.28
CA LYS A 96 -15.50 -14.56 -4.38
C LYS A 96 -14.51 -15.71 -4.53
N MET A 97 -14.98 -16.93 -4.23
CA MET A 97 -14.15 -18.14 -4.38
C MET A 97 -13.62 -18.32 -5.81
N GLU A 98 -14.38 -17.88 -6.81
CA GLU A 98 -13.98 -17.91 -8.23
C GLU A 98 -12.93 -16.86 -8.61
N GLU A 99 -12.71 -15.86 -7.76
CA GLU A 99 -11.79 -14.73 -7.96
C GLU A 99 -10.52 -14.83 -7.09
N LEU A 100 -10.27 -15.99 -6.47
CA LEU A 100 -9.15 -16.19 -5.55
C LEU A 100 -7.79 -15.82 -6.14
N ASP A 101 -7.60 -16.09 -7.44
CA ASP A 101 -6.31 -15.92 -8.10
C ASP A 101 -6.15 -14.54 -8.77
N TYR A 102 -7.24 -13.81 -9.01
CA TYR A 102 -7.22 -12.46 -9.58
C TYR A 102 -8.50 -11.70 -9.24
N LEU A 103 -8.34 -10.46 -8.78
CA LEU A 103 -9.40 -9.48 -8.59
C LEU A 103 -8.87 -8.11 -9.02
N GLU A 104 -9.68 -7.34 -9.75
CA GLU A 104 -9.30 -6.01 -10.25
C GLU A 104 -9.28 -4.94 -9.14
N GLU A 105 -10.22 -5.03 -8.19
CA GLU A 105 -10.35 -4.08 -7.08
C GLU A 105 -9.69 -4.61 -5.79
N PRO A 106 -9.16 -3.72 -4.92
CA PRO A 106 -8.67 -4.14 -3.61
C PRO A 106 -9.84 -4.51 -2.69
N ASP A 107 -9.88 -5.78 -2.29
CA ASP A 107 -10.79 -6.27 -1.25
C ASP A 107 -10.16 -6.16 0.14
N MET A 108 -10.89 -6.59 1.17
CA MET A 108 -10.40 -6.58 2.55
C MET A 108 -9.08 -7.34 2.69
N PHE A 109 -8.89 -8.45 1.97
CA PHE A 109 -7.65 -9.20 2.11
C PHE A 109 -6.45 -8.35 1.68
N HIS A 110 -6.54 -7.67 0.54
CA HIS A 110 -5.51 -6.70 0.15
C HIS A 110 -5.36 -5.57 1.18
N ASP A 111 -6.44 -4.87 1.50
CA ASP A 111 -6.39 -3.69 2.39
C ASP A 111 -5.90 -4.01 3.79
N VAL A 112 -6.27 -5.19 4.31
CA VAL A 112 -6.02 -5.55 5.71
C VAL A 112 -4.82 -6.45 5.86
N PHE A 113 -4.75 -7.58 5.16
CA PHE A 113 -3.62 -8.50 5.33
C PHE A 113 -2.30 -7.89 4.85
N ALA A 114 -2.32 -7.14 3.74
CA ALA A 114 -1.09 -6.64 3.14
C ALA A 114 -0.63 -5.28 3.71
N HIS A 115 -1.52 -4.29 3.86
CA HIS A 115 -1.13 -2.96 4.35
C HIS A 115 -1.01 -2.87 5.87
N VAL A 116 -1.96 -3.43 6.62
CA VAL A 116 -2.10 -3.16 8.06
C VAL A 116 -0.88 -3.56 8.90
N PRO A 117 -0.17 -4.67 8.63
CA PRO A 117 1.05 -4.99 9.36
C PRO A 117 2.09 -3.85 9.33
N LEU A 118 2.27 -3.19 8.18
CA LEU A 118 3.21 -2.07 8.07
C LEU A 118 2.72 -0.79 8.73
N LEU A 119 1.42 -0.67 9.05
CA LEU A 119 0.91 0.45 9.85
C LEU A 119 1.40 0.42 11.31
N THR A 120 2.07 -0.66 11.72
CA THR A 120 2.78 -0.75 13.00
C THR A 120 4.20 -0.17 12.97
N ASN A 121 4.72 0.22 11.79
CA ASN A 121 6.04 0.83 11.62
C ASN A 121 5.93 2.36 11.59
N GLN A 122 6.58 3.05 12.53
CA GLN A 122 6.42 4.49 12.69
C GLN A 122 6.92 5.31 11.48
N ALA A 123 8.10 4.98 10.93
CA ALA A 123 8.66 5.70 9.79
C ALA A 123 7.78 5.57 8.54
N PHE A 124 7.23 4.37 8.31
CA PHE A 124 6.31 4.12 7.20
C PHE A 124 5.03 4.94 7.32
N VAL A 125 4.41 4.96 8.51
CA VAL A 125 3.17 5.72 8.67
C VAL A 125 3.37 7.22 8.73
N ASP A 126 4.53 7.70 9.19
CA ASP A 126 4.89 9.12 9.10
C ASP A 126 5.05 9.55 7.63
N PHE A 127 5.64 8.69 6.80
CA PHE A 127 5.68 8.88 5.34
C PHE A 127 4.26 8.95 4.75
N LEU A 128 3.39 7.98 5.05
CA LEU A 128 2.00 7.98 4.56
C LEU A 128 1.23 9.24 4.96
N GLN A 129 1.38 9.66 6.22
CA GLN A 129 0.69 10.83 6.75
C GLN A 129 1.11 12.10 5.99
N GLU A 130 2.41 12.33 5.85
CA GLU A 130 2.95 13.53 5.23
C GLU A 130 2.76 13.53 3.71
N LEU A 131 2.90 12.38 3.04
CA LEU A 131 2.58 12.24 1.62
C LEU A 131 1.12 12.62 1.35
N SER A 132 0.22 12.23 2.24
CA SER A 132 -1.20 12.56 2.13
C SER A 132 -1.50 14.03 2.40
N LYS A 133 -0.76 14.67 3.32
CA LYS A 133 -0.85 16.14 3.51
C LYS A 133 -0.37 16.89 2.27
N ILE A 134 0.66 16.40 1.58
CA ILE A 134 1.07 16.94 0.28
C ILE A 134 -0.08 16.79 -0.72
N GLY A 135 -0.65 15.59 -0.84
CA GLY A 135 -1.77 15.30 -1.75
C GLY A 135 -2.98 16.20 -1.54
N LEU A 136 -3.37 16.46 -0.28
CA LEU A 136 -4.44 17.41 0.03
C LEU A 136 -4.22 18.82 -0.56
N GLY A 137 -2.97 19.29 -0.59
CA GLY A 137 -2.62 20.59 -1.16
C GLY A 137 -2.76 20.65 -2.70
N TYR A 138 -2.86 19.51 -3.36
CA TYR A 138 -2.93 19.37 -4.82
C TYR A 138 -4.25 18.75 -5.32
N VAL A 139 -5.23 18.51 -4.44
CA VAL A 139 -6.55 18.05 -4.86
C VAL A 139 -7.14 19.00 -5.90
N GLY A 140 -7.62 18.44 -7.02
CA GLY A 140 -8.11 19.19 -8.18
C GLY A 140 -7.04 19.53 -9.21
N ASN A 141 -5.78 19.11 -9.00
CA ASN A 141 -4.73 19.11 -10.02
C ASN A 141 -4.40 17.67 -10.42
N ASP A 142 -5.05 17.19 -11.48
CA ASP A 142 -4.95 15.79 -11.92
C ASP A 142 -3.51 15.34 -12.19
N TYR A 143 -2.66 16.22 -12.73
CA TYR A 143 -1.27 15.87 -12.98
C TYR A 143 -0.46 15.70 -11.69
N ALA A 144 -0.69 16.57 -10.70
CA ALA A 144 -0.05 16.42 -9.41
C ALA A 144 -0.49 15.13 -8.70
N ILE A 145 -1.78 14.78 -8.79
CA ILE A 145 -2.31 13.53 -8.25
C ILE A 145 -1.72 12.32 -8.98
N GLU A 146 -1.54 12.41 -10.31
CA GLU A 146 -0.88 11.36 -11.10
C GLU A 146 0.56 11.10 -10.63
N ILE A 147 1.36 12.16 -10.44
CA ILE A 147 2.74 12.04 -9.92
C ILE A 147 2.74 11.39 -8.53
N LEU A 148 1.88 11.86 -7.62
CA LEU A 148 1.77 11.28 -6.28
C LEU A 148 1.31 9.82 -6.33
N SER A 149 0.43 9.47 -7.27
CA SER A 149 -0.01 8.09 -7.49
C SER A 149 1.13 7.20 -7.97
N ARG A 150 2.06 7.69 -8.79
CA ARG A 150 3.28 6.96 -9.17
C ARG A 150 4.18 6.71 -7.96
N ILE A 151 4.39 7.73 -7.13
CA ILE A 151 5.15 7.59 -5.88
C ILE A 151 4.50 6.54 -4.97
N TYR A 152 3.19 6.62 -4.74
CA TYR A 152 2.46 5.65 -3.92
C TYR A 152 2.52 4.24 -4.53
N TRP A 153 2.36 4.11 -5.84
CA TRP A 153 2.38 2.84 -6.55
C TRP A 153 3.73 2.12 -6.43
N PHE A 154 4.83 2.81 -6.75
CA PHE A 154 6.16 2.22 -6.72
C PHE A 154 6.78 2.12 -5.32
N THR A 155 6.05 2.56 -4.28
CA THR A 155 6.47 2.40 -2.89
C THR A 155 5.48 1.56 -2.09
N VAL A 156 4.32 2.13 -1.75
CA VAL A 156 3.33 1.52 -0.87
C VAL A 156 2.70 0.27 -1.48
N GLU A 157 2.47 0.24 -2.79
CA GLU A 157 1.83 -0.90 -3.47
C GLU A 157 2.83 -1.95 -3.99
N PHE A 158 3.91 -1.50 -4.64
CA PHE A 158 4.87 -2.39 -5.33
C PHE A 158 6.34 -2.11 -4.94
N GLY A 159 6.58 -1.58 -3.74
CA GLY A 159 7.92 -1.32 -3.25
C GLY A 159 8.65 -2.58 -2.75
N LEU A 160 9.96 -2.59 -2.99
CA LEU A 160 10.90 -3.57 -2.45
C LEU A 160 11.87 -2.90 -1.48
N ILE A 161 12.44 -3.65 -0.55
CA ILE A 161 13.40 -3.16 0.44
C ILE A 161 14.63 -4.06 0.47
N GLN A 162 15.81 -3.45 0.54
CA GLN A 162 17.07 -4.15 0.71
C GLN A 162 17.36 -4.32 2.20
N GLU A 163 17.25 -5.55 2.70
CA GLU A 163 17.59 -5.91 4.09
C GLU A 163 18.93 -6.68 4.14
N GLN A 164 19.41 -7.01 5.35
CA GLN A 164 20.68 -7.71 5.55
C GLN A 164 20.66 -9.10 4.91
N GLN A 165 19.50 -9.75 4.92
CA GLN A 165 19.24 -11.09 4.42
C GLN A 165 18.91 -11.10 2.91
N GLY A 166 18.96 -9.94 2.26
CA GLY A 166 18.71 -9.77 0.83
C GLY A 166 17.51 -8.90 0.52
N LEU A 167 17.10 -8.93 -0.75
CA LEU A 167 15.94 -8.20 -1.24
C LEU A 167 14.65 -8.79 -0.66
N ARG A 168 13.75 -7.92 -0.21
CA ARG A 168 12.46 -8.26 0.41
C ARG A 168 11.34 -7.36 -0.11
N ILE A 169 10.11 -7.78 0.17
CA ILE A 169 8.89 -7.12 -0.28
C ILE A 169 8.26 -6.38 0.90
N TYR A 170 7.84 -5.14 0.66
CA TYR A 170 6.96 -4.41 1.57
C TYR A 170 5.70 -3.86 0.88
N GLY A 171 5.69 -3.80 -0.46
CA GLY A 171 4.53 -3.35 -1.23
C GLY A 171 3.32 -4.26 -1.07
N ALA A 172 2.17 -3.68 -0.73
CA ALA A 172 0.96 -4.43 -0.42
C ALA A 172 0.34 -5.15 -1.62
N GLY A 173 0.39 -4.56 -2.82
CA GLY A 173 0.00 -5.21 -4.08
C GLY A 173 0.78 -6.50 -4.34
N ILE A 174 2.05 -6.54 -3.92
CA ILE A 174 2.87 -7.75 -4.02
C ILE A 174 2.52 -8.74 -2.91
N LEU A 175 2.44 -8.28 -1.65
CA LEU A 175 2.17 -9.12 -0.47
C LEU A 175 0.78 -9.77 -0.48
N SER A 176 -0.16 -9.23 -1.24
CA SER A 176 -1.50 -9.79 -1.47
C SER A 176 -1.61 -10.65 -2.74
N SER A 177 -0.55 -10.74 -3.55
CA SER A 177 -0.52 -11.48 -4.82
C SER A 177 0.59 -12.54 -4.84
N ALA A 178 0.19 -13.81 -4.81
CA ALA A 178 1.13 -14.94 -4.87
C ALA A 178 1.94 -14.97 -6.19
N GLY A 179 1.35 -14.51 -7.30
CA GLY A 179 2.02 -14.39 -8.59
C GLY A 179 3.09 -13.32 -8.58
N GLU A 180 2.73 -12.12 -8.11
CA GLU A 180 3.63 -10.96 -8.06
C GLU A 180 4.80 -11.20 -7.11
N THR A 181 4.54 -11.85 -5.96
CA THR A 181 5.57 -12.22 -4.97
C THR A 181 6.72 -13.02 -5.62
N LYS A 182 6.38 -14.00 -6.46
CA LYS A 182 7.40 -14.81 -7.17
C LYS A 182 8.06 -14.06 -8.32
N PHE A 183 7.29 -13.24 -9.03
CA PHE A 183 7.77 -12.54 -10.21
C PHE A 183 8.75 -11.42 -9.86
N CYS A 184 8.41 -10.56 -8.89
CA CYS A 184 9.24 -9.42 -8.50
C CYS A 184 10.63 -9.83 -7.98
N LEU A 185 10.73 -10.97 -7.26
CA LEU A 185 11.99 -11.49 -6.72
C LEU A 185 12.81 -12.32 -7.74
N SER A 186 12.29 -12.56 -8.94
CA SER A 186 13.03 -13.23 -10.01
C SER A 186 14.00 -12.28 -10.73
N ASP A 187 14.89 -12.80 -11.57
CA ASP A 187 15.81 -11.99 -12.38
C ASP A 187 15.14 -11.33 -13.60
N LYS A 188 13.82 -11.52 -13.81
CA LYS A 188 13.11 -11.03 -14.99
C LYS A 188 12.86 -9.51 -14.96
N PRO A 189 12.17 -8.94 -13.95
CA PRO A 189 11.94 -7.51 -13.94
C PRO A 189 13.18 -6.76 -13.40
N PRO A 190 13.60 -5.66 -14.06
CA PRO A 190 14.61 -4.77 -13.53
C PRO A 190 14.18 -4.20 -12.17
N LYS A 191 15.19 -3.97 -11.33
CA LYS A 191 15.07 -3.40 -9.99
C LYS A 191 15.99 -2.20 -9.94
N HIS A 192 15.44 -1.06 -9.58
CA HIS A 192 16.15 0.20 -9.51
C HIS A 192 16.28 0.64 -8.06
N ASP A 193 17.36 1.34 -7.73
CA ASP A 193 17.41 2.06 -6.46
C ASP A 193 16.26 3.08 -6.41
N PHE A 194 15.68 3.25 -5.23
CA PHE A 194 14.66 4.27 -5.01
C PHE A 194 15.19 5.67 -5.38
N ASP A 195 14.53 6.31 -6.34
CA ASP A 195 14.84 7.64 -6.85
C ASP A 195 13.53 8.40 -7.16
N VAL A 196 13.29 9.49 -6.44
CA VAL A 196 12.00 10.22 -6.51
C VAL A 196 11.74 10.76 -7.91
N ARG A 197 12.76 11.35 -8.55
CA ARG A 197 12.62 11.97 -9.88
C ARG A 197 12.30 10.95 -10.97
N THR A 198 12.94 9.78 -10.91
CA THR A 198 12.69 8.67 -11.83
C THR A 198 11.28 8.12 -11.62
N ILE A 199 10.89 7.84 -10.37
CA ILE A 199 9.55 7.33 -10.05
C ILE A 199 8.47 8.31 -10.51
N ALA A 200 8.66 9.61 -10.25
CA ALA A 200 7.71 10.65 -10.64
C ALA A 200 7.45 10.70 -12.16
N GLN A 201 8.38 10.21 -12.99
CA GLN A 201 8.28 10.16 -14.45
C GLN A 201 7.93 8.75 -14.99
N THR A 202 7.83 7.75 -14.12
CA THR A 202 7.62 6.37 -14.53
C THR A 202 6.13 6.05 -14.57
N ASP A 203 5.63 5.69 -15.76
CA ASP A 203 4.27 5.18 -15.92
C ASP A 203 4.15 3.74 -15.42
N TYR A 204 2.94 3.33 -15.04
CA TYR A 204 2.65 1.97 -14.62
C TYR A 204 1.31 1.48 -15.16
N ARG A 205 1.13 0.16 -15.14
CA ARG A 205 -0.16 -0.47 -15.45
C ARG A 205 -0.64 -1.33 -14.29
N LYS A 206 -1.97 -1.38 -14.15
CA LYS A 206 -2.66 -2.11 -13.07
C LYS A 206 -3.06 -3.53 -13.45
N ASP A 207 -3.06 -3.85 -14.74
CA ASP A 207 -3.62 -5.08 -15.32
C ASP A 207 -2.58 -6.18 -15.58
N VAL A 208 -1.30 -5.93 -15.27
CA VAL A 208 -0.19 -6.86 -15.47
C VAL A 208 0.82 -6.80 -14.33
N PHE A 209 1.67 -7.81 -14.25
CA PHE A 209 2.85 -7.78 -13.40
C PHE A 209 3.74 -6.58 -13.74
N GLN A 210 4.35 -5.97 -12.72
CA GLN A 210 5.08 -4.73 -12.92
C GLN A 210 6.34 -4.94 -13.76
N GLU A 211 6.53 -4.09 -14.76
CA GLU A 211 7.69 -4.16 -15.66
C GLU A 211 9.00 -3.77 -14.96
N GLN A 212 8.91 -3.09 -13.82
CA GLN A 212 10.05 -2.64 -13.02
C GLN A 212 9.64 -2.40 -11.57
N TYR A 213 10.61 -2.44 -10.66
CA TYR A 213 10.42 -2.18 -9.24
C TYR A 213 11.47 -1.22 -8.70
N PHE A 214 11.16 -0.53 -7.61
CA PHE A 214 12.09 0.36 -6.90
C PHE A 214 12.40 -0.18 -5.52
N VAL A 215 13.68 -0.09 -5.13
CA VAL A 215 14.22 -0.69 -3.92
C VAL A 215 14.64 0.40 -2.94
N ILE A 216 13.98 0.47 -1.79
CA ILE A 216 14.38 1.32 -0.67
C ILE A 216 15.44 0.62 0.18
N LYS A 217 16.22 1.40 0.93
CA LYS A 217 17.22 0.90 1.89
C LYS A 217 16.67 0.86 3.32
N SER A 218 15.66 1.67 3.61
CA SER A 218 14.93 1.67 4.88
C SER A 218 13.63 2.46 4.75
N PHE A 219 12.70 2.30 5.70
CA PHE A 219 11.47 3.12 5.74
C PHE A 219 11.76 4.59 6.07
N GLU A 220 12.85 4.88 6.79
CA GLU A 220 13.32 6.25 7.00
C GLU A 220 13.74 6.92 5.69
N GLN A 221 14.23 6.16 4.70
CA GLN A 221 14.53 6.73 3.37
C GLN A 221 13.27 7.32 2.73
N LEU A 222 12.12 6.65 2.83
CA LEU A 222 10.84 7.17 2.34
C LEU A 222 10.45 8.44 3.08
N TYR A 223 10.53 8.42 4.42
CA TYR A 223 10.21 9.61 5.21
C TYR A 223 11.13 10.79 4.89
N GLN A 224 12.44 10.53 4.75
CA GLN A 224 13.44 11.55 4.44
C GLN A 224 13.33 12.07 2.99
N SER A 225 12.66 11.34 2.08
CA SER A 225 12.45 11.79 0.71
C SER A 225 11.26 12.74 0.56
N LEU A 226 10.46 12.98 1.61
CA LEU A 226 9.31 13.89 1.55
C LEU A 226 9.65 15.31 1.07
N PRO A 227 10.75 15.96 1.49
CA PRO A 227 11.14 17.26 0.95
C PRO A 227 11.43 17.21 -0.55
N GLU A 228 12.12 16.17 -1.02
CA GLU A 228 12.40 15.98 -2.45
C GLU A 228 11.10 15.74 -3.24
N ILE A 229 10.18 14.91 -2.72
CA ILE A 229 8.86 14.70 -3.34
C ILE A 229 8.12 16.03 -3.50
N LYS A 230 8.13 16.89 -2.47
CA LYS A 230 7.49 18.24 -2.54
C LYS A 230 8.14 19.10 -3.63
N GLU A 231 9.47 19.12 -3.71
CA GLU A 231 10.24 19.87 -4.70
C GLU A 231 9.92 19.39 -6.12
N VAL A 232 10.11 18.09 -6.38
CA VAL A 232 9.88 17.46 -7.69
C VAL A 232 8.45 17.66 -8.16
N LEU A 233 7.47 17.49 -7.28
CA LEU A 233 6.06 17.72 -7.59
C LEU A 233 5.80 19.16 -8.01
N ALA A 234 6.30 20.14 -7.25
CA ALA A 234 6.12 21.56 -7.55
C ALA A 234 6.79 21.94 -8.88
N GLU A 235 8.02 21.48 -9.12
CA GLU A 235 8.75 21.71 -10.37
C GLU A 235 8.01 21.15 -11.58
N MET A 236 7.55 19.90 -11.50
CA MET A 236 6.85 19.24 -12.62
C MET A 236 5.51 19.92 -12.91
N VAL A 237 4.75 20.26 -11.87
CA VAL A 237 3.47 20.98 -12.02
C VAL A 237 3.68 22.34 -12.69
N GLU A 238 4.68 23.10 -12.27
CA GLU A 238 4.95 24.42 -12.85
C GLU A 238 5.40 24.31 -14.30
N LYS A 239 6.32 23.39 -14.61
CA LYS A 239 6.76 23.12 -15.99
C LYS A 239 5.58 22.75 -16.90
N ARG A 240 4.64 21.91 -16.43
CA ARG A 240 3.46 21.53 -17.24
C ARG A 240 2.52 22.71 -17.48
N LYS A 241 2.41 23.66 -16.54
CA LYS A 241 1.64 24.90 -16.78
C LYS A 241 2.31 25.75 -17.86
N GLU A 242 3.62 25.93 -17.81
CA GLU A 242 4.37 26.70 -18.82
C GLU A 242 4.19 26.12 -20.22
N GLU A 243 4.30 24.79 -20.35
CA GLU A 243 4.05 24.08 -21.61
C GLU A 243 2.61 24.25 -22.12
N SER A 244 1.62 24.27 -21.22
CA SER A 244 0.21 24.47 -21.59
C SER A 244 -0.12 25.91 -22.02
N VAL A 245 0.64 26.91 -21.57
CA VAL A 245 0.47 28.33 -21.96
C VAL A 245 1.13 28.62 -23.31
N LEU A 246 2.14 27.83 -23.68
CA LEU A 246 2.88 27.97 -24.95
C LEU A 246 2.25 27.20 -26.12
N ALA A 247 1.29 26.30 -25.85
CA ALA A 247 0.58 25.49 -26.84
C ALA A 247 -0.74 26.12 -27.30
#